data_AF-A0A851HRP0-F1
#
_entry.id   AF-A0A851HRP0-F1
#
_cell.length_a   1.000
_cell.length_b   1.000
_cell.length_c   1.000
_cell.angle_alpha   90.00
_cell.angle_beta   90.00
_cell.angle_gamma   90.00
#
_symmetry.space_group_name_H-M   'P 1'
#
loop_
_entity.id
_entity.type
_entity.pdbx_description
1 polymer ?
#
loop_
_entity_poly.entity_id
_entity_poly.type
_entity_poly.pdbx_seq_one_letter_code
_entity_poly.pdbx_strand_id
1 'polypeptide(L)'
;MYTPGDNRMHPRSTPPPPPPPGLVWQQPNVAALNRFTWNIWLWVVWGVPLVTTAIKYLAPGGTEKLFFMVFTPFVIVGAGCLGWLPRFILKKRGFRYSPSAVSAVFHVHWWAFAMSILAINGSVVTVDVTHVPSPLGQVLPFIARDASNAISGIGFLLVVVSYIVLILLASMTERQTQARTRSWVTLLTMLTTPVAMITLGLVVQALGN
;
A
#
# COMPACT_ATOMS: atom_id res chain seq x y z
N MET A 1 6.44 -52.02 -11.06
CA MET A 1 5.38 -52.72 -10.28
C MET A 1 4.33 -51.70 -9.89
N TYR A 2 3.17 -51.74 -10.52
CA TYR A 2 2.04 -50.85 -10.24
C TYR A 2 1.10 -51.59 -9.27
N THR A 3 0.88 -51.05 -8.07
CA THR A 3 -0.16 -51.52 -7.15
C THR A 3 -1.49 -50.87 -7.52
N PRO A 4 -2.54 -51.64 -7.88
CA PRO A 4 -3.87 -51.10 -8.14
C PRO A 4 -4.44 -50.50 -6.84
N GLY A 5 -4.70 -49.20 -6.87
CA GLY A 5 -5.23 -48.44 -5.74
C GLY A 5 -6.69 -48.80 -5.45
N ASP A 6 -6.94 -49.17 -4.21
CA ASP A 6 -8.20 -49.53 -3.57
C ASP A 6 -9.25 -48.40 -3.72
N ASN A 7 -10.19 -48.58 -4.65
CA ASN A 7 -11.36 -47.72 -4.87
C ASN A 7 -12.40 -47.97 -3.75
N ARG A 8 -12.05 -47.66 -2.50
CA ARG A 8 -13.04 -47.66 -1.41
C ARG A 8 -14.01 -46.50 -1.64
N MET A 9 -15.19 -46.87 -2.10
CA MET A 9 -16.37 -46.01 -2.11
C MET A 9 -16.57 -45.45 -0.70
N HIS A 10 -16.19 -44.19 -0.49
CA HIS A 10 -16.57 -43.48 0.71
C HIS A 10 -18.10 -43.47 0.78
N PRO A 11 -18.70 -43.91 1.89
CA PRO A 11 -20.14 -43.86 2.08
C PRO A 11 -20.60 -42.43 1.83
N ARG A 12 -21.55 -42.26 0.90
CA ARG A 12 -22.18 -40.96 0.63
C ARG A 12 -22.70 -40.44 1.96
N SER A 13 -22.06 -39.40 2.48
CA SER A 13 -22.56 -38.67 3.63
C SER A 13 -24.00 -38.27 3.32
N THR A 14 -24.94 -38.78 4.10
CA THR A 14 -26.36 -38.41 4.01
C THR A 14 -26.46 -36.87 4.07
N PRO A 15 -27.23 -36.24 3.18
CA PRO A 15 -27.39 -34.80 3.19
C PRO A 15 -27.95 -34.36 4.56
N PRO A 16 -27.48 -33.22 5.10
CA PRO A 16 -27.98 -32.73 6.37
C PRO A 16 -29.49 -32.48 6.28
N PRO A 17 -30.25 -32.71 7.37
CA PRO A 17 -31.68 -32.46 7.39
C PRO A 17 -31.97 -30.98 7.11
N PRO A 18 -33.09 -30.66 6.43
CA PRO A 18 -33.48 -29.29 6.18
C PRO A 18 -33.68 -28.54 7.50
N PRO A 19 -33.34 -27.24 7.57
CA PRO A 19 -33.55 -26.45 8.76
C PRO A 19 -35.06 -26.35 9.12
N PRO A 20 -35.41 -26.20 10.41
CA PRO A 20 -36.80 -26.08 10.84
C PRO A 20 -37.51 -24.90 10.15
N PRO A 21 -38.78 -25.07 9.73
CA PRO A 21 -39.58 -23.96 9.23
C PRO A 21 -39.75 -22.90 10.34
N GLY A 22 -39.19 -21.71 10.15
CA GLY A 22 -39.31 -20.59 11.09
C GLY A 22 -37.99 -20.08 11.67
N LEU A 23 -36.89 -20.82 11.53
CA LEU A 23 -35.54 -20.36 11.90
C LEU A 23 -34.79 -19.88 10.65
N VAL A 24 -35.31 -18.80 10.04
CA VAL A 24 -34.46 -17.97 9.17
C VAL A 24 -33.53 -17.24 10.12
N TRP A 25 -32.36 -17.82 10.40
CA TRP A 25 -31.26 -17.04 10.95
C TRP A 25 -31.04 -15.90 9.97
N GLN A 26 -31.53 -14.70 10.30
CA GLN A 26 -31.08 -13.47 9.67
C GLN A 26 -29.60 -13.43 9.98
N GLN A 27 -28.79 -14.01 9.09
CA GLN A 27 -27.37 -13.75 9.13
C GLN A 27 -27.28 -12.23 9.11
N PRO A 28 -26.63 -11.60 10.10
CA PRO A 28 -26.42 -10.16 10.06
C PRO A 28 -25.92 -9.83 8.67
N ASN A 29 -26.27 -8.66 8.14
CA ASN A 29 -25.93 -8.30 6.76
C ASN A 29 -24.42 -8.02 6.63
N VAL A 30 -23.60 -9.03 6.92
CA VAL A 30 -22.14 -9.09 6.88
C VAL A 30 -21.69 -8.75 5.46
N ALA A 31 -22.53 -9.05 4.45
CA ALA A 31 -22.32 -8.60 3.08
C ALA A 31 -22.40 -7.07 2.93
N ALA A 32 -23.41 -6.40 3.51
CA ALA A 32 -23.54 -4.94 3.45
C ALA A 32 -22.47 -4.21 4.27
N LEU A 33 -22.19 -4.67 5.49
CA LEU A 33 -21.12 -4.13 6.34
C LEU A 33 -19.76 -4.27 5.65
N ASN A 34 -19.46 -5.43 5.08
CA ASN A 34 -18.23 -5.63 4.30
C ASN A 34 -18.15 -4.70 3.09
N ARG A 35 -19.26 -4.44 2.38
CA ARG A 35 -19.29 -3.52 1.23
C ARG A 35 -19.03 -2.07 1.64
N PHE A 36 -19.61 -1.63 2.76
CA PHE A 36 -19.43 -0.27 3.27
C PHE A 36 -17.99 -0.03 3.71
N THR A 37 -17.43 -0.92 4.54
CA THR A 37 -16.02 -0.88 4.93
C THR A 37 -15.11 -0.92 3.70
N TRP A 38 -15.48 -1.66 2.66
CA TRP A 38 -14.77 -1.70 1.38
C TRP A 38 -14.71 -0.36 0.65
N ASN A 39 -15.84 0.33 0.53
CA ASN A 39 -15.89 1.61 -0.17
C ASN A 39 -15.08 2.66 0.59
N ILE A 40 -15.23 2.73 1.91
CA ILE A 40 -14.48 3.68 2.74
C ILE A 40 -12.99 3.40 2.66
N TRP A 41 -12.57 2.13 2.73
CA TRP A 41 -11.16 1.77 2.69
C TRP A 41 -10.48 2.25 1.40
N LEU A 42 -11.16 2.14 0.26
CA LEU A 42 -10.65 2.63 -1.00
C LEU A 42 -10.44 4.15 -0.93
N TRP A 43 -11.39 4.90 -0.39
CA TRP A 43 -11.21 6.34 -0.17
C TRP A 43 -10.10 6.68 0.82
N VAL A 44 -9.91 5.89 1.88
CA VAL A 44 -8.85 6.12 2.86
C VAL A 44 -7.47 5.84 2.27
N VAL A 45 -7.27 4.69 1.63
CA VAL A 45 -6.00 4.32 1.01
C VAL A 45 -5.58 5.30 -0.07
N TRP A 46 -6.51 5.75 -0.90
CA TRP A 46 -6.23 6.63 -2.03
C TRP A 46 -6.21 8.10 -1.60
N GLY A 47 -7.10 8.48 -0.67
CA GLY A 47 -7.20 9.83 -0.15
C GLY A 47 -6.03 10.21 0.75
N VAL A 48 -5.49 9.27 1.54
CA VAL A 48 -4.38 9.57 2.47
C VAL A 48 -3.16 10.13 1.74
N PRO A 49 -2.56 9.48 0.72
CA PRO A 49 -1.42 10.05 0.01
C PRO A 49 -1.70 11.42 -0.58
N LEU A 50 -2.89 11.62 -1.14
CA LEU A 50 -3.31 12.89 -1.75
C LEU A 50 -3.44 14.00 -0.70
N VAL A 51 -4.12 13.72 0.41
CA VAL A 51 -4.28 14.64 1.54
C VAL A 51 -2.93 14.95 2.18
N THR A 52 -2.06 13.95 2.37
CA THR A 52 -0.74 14.16 2.96
C THR A 52 0.16 15.01 2.07
N THR A 53 0.08 14.79 0.74
CA THR A 53 0.76 15.62 -0.26
C THR A 53 0.21 17.05 -0.23
N ALA A 54 -1.11 17.21 -0.22
CA ALA A 54 -1.74 18.52 -0.13
C ALA A 54 -1.36 19.26 1.16
N ILE A 55 -1.37 18.59 2.31
CA ILE A 55 -0.94 19.15 3.60
C ILE A 55 0.53 19.58 3.53
N LYS A 56 1.41 18.76 2.93
CA LYS A 56 2.83 19.10 2.78
C LYS A 56 3.02 20.45 2.08
N TYR A 57 2.33 20.65 0.95
CA TYR A 57 2.53 21.81 0.08
C TYR A 57 1.64 23.01 0.41
N LEU A 58 0.43 22.81 0.94
CA LEU A 58 -0.59 23.86 1.07
C LEU A 58 -0.80 24.36 2.51
N ALA A 59 -0.54 23.54 3.54
CA ALA A 59 -0.79 23.98 4.92
C ALA A 59 0.37 24.88 5.42
N PRO A 60 0.11 25.97 6.15
CA PRO A 60 1.14 26.66 6.91
C PRO A 60 1.49 25.88 8.19
N GLY A 61 2.71 25.99 8.71
CA GLY A 61 3.17 25.29 9.92
C GLY A 61 3.92 23.98 9.64
N GLY A 62 4.81 23.56 10.55
CA GLY A 62 5.72 22.42 10.34
C GLY A 62 5.60 21.28 11.35
N THR A 63 5.12 21.56 12.56
CA THR A 63 4.95 20.57 13.64
C THR A 63 3.66 19.77 13.49
N GLU A 64 2.53 20.36 13.11
CA GLU A 64 1.30 19.58 12.85
C GLU A 64 1.44 18.65 11.65
N LYS A 65 2.21 19.08 10.62
CA LYS A 65 2.51 18.26 9.44
C LYS A 65 3.28 16.99 9.80
N LEU A 66 4.24 17.12 10.71
CA LEU A 66 5.06 16.02 11.21
C LEU A 66 4.21 14.99 11.95
N PHE A 67 3.26 15.45 12.78
CA PHE A 67 2.34 14.56 13.50
C PHE A 67 1.49 13.72 12.53
N PHE A 68 0.83 14.36 11.56
CA PHE A 68 0.04 13.62 10.56
C PHE A 68 0.91 12.67 9.74
N MET A 69 2.12 13.08 9.35
CA MET A 69 3.03 12.25 8.57
C MET A 69 3.56 11.04 9.34
N VAL A 70 3.86 11.18 10.63
CA VAL A 70 4.31 10.06 11.47
C VAL A 70 3.16 9.09 11.75
N PHE A 71 1.93 9.59 11.95
CA PHE A 71 0.79 8.74 12.25
C PHE A 71 0.26 7.97 11.03
N THR A 72 0.42 8.54 9.84
CA THR A 72 -0.05 7.96 8.57
C THR A 72 0.44 6.51 8.32
N PRO A 73 1.74 6.16 8.44
CA PRO A 73 2.20 4.79 8.27
C PRO A 73 1.60 3.83 9.32
N PHE A 74 1.32 4.26 10.55
CA PHE A 74 0.63 3.43 11.54
C PHE A 74 -0.82 3.15 11.16
N VAL A 75 -1.52 4.13 10.57
CA VAL A 75 -2.88 3.93 10.05
C VAL A 75 -2.87 2.90 8.92
N ILE A 76 -1.87 2.96 8.03
CA ILE A 76 -1.73 2.02 6.91
C ILE A 76 -1.37 0.62 7.40
N VAL A 77 -0.43 0.49 8.34
CA VAL A 77 -0.05 -0.81 8.93
C VAL A 77 -1.19 -1.41 9.73
N GLY A 78 -1.84 -0.63 10.60
CA GLY A 78 -2.98 -1.07 11.39
C GLY A 78 -4.11 -1.59 10.51
N ALA A 79 -4.41 -0.89 9.42
CA ALA A 79 -5.41 -1.34 8.48
C ALA A 79 -4.95 -2.52 7.60
N GLY A 80 -3.65 -2.65 7.33
CA GLY A 80 -3.06 -3.86 6.76
C GLY A 80 -3.26 -5.08 7.64
N CYS A 81 -3.03 -4.95 8.96
CA CYS A 81 -3.24 -5.99 9.96
C CYS A 81 -4.73 -6.38 10.09
N LEU A 82 -5.65 -5.43 9.90
CA LEU A 82 -7.09 -5.69 9.85
C LEU A 82 -7.54 -6.41 8.56
N GLY A 83 -6.59 -6.77 7.66
CA GLY A 83 -6.88 -7.49 6.43
C GLY A 83 -7.54 -6.62 5.36
N TRP A 84 -7.43 -5.29 5.46
CA TRP A 84 -8.06 -4.37 4.51
C TRP A 84 -7.25 -4.23 3.21
N LEU A 85 -6.03 -4.76 3.13
CA LEU A 85 -5.16 -4.66 1.95
C LEU A 85 -5.81 -5.17 0.62
N PRO A 86 -5.47 -4.57 -0.54
CA PRO A 86 -6.10 -4.83 -1.83
C PRO A 86 -6.04 -6.28 -2.32
N ARG A 87 -5.07 -7.08 -1.84
CA ARG A 87 -4.99 -8.52 -2.16
C ARG A 87 -6.23 -9.29 -1.72
N PHE A 88 -6.91 -8.87 -0.65
CA PHE A 88 -8.16 -9.47 -0.20
C PHE A 88 -9.36 -9.01 -1.05
N ILE A 89 -9.30 -7.79 -1.61
CA ILE A 89 -10.31 -7.19 -2.50
C ILE A 89 -10.45 -7.98 -3.80
N LEU A 90 -9.32 -8.34 -4.40
CA LEU A 90 -9.30 -9.14 -5.63
C LEU A 90 -9.82 -10.57 -5.35
N LYS A 91 -9.34 -11.19 -4.27
CA LYS A 91 -9.75 -12.54 -3.88
C LYS A 91 -11.26 -12.66 -3.61
N LYS A 92 -11.87 -11.65 -2.97
CA LYS A 92 -13.33 -11.62 -2.72
C LYS A 92 -14.18 -11.33 -3.98
N ARG A 93 -13.63 -10.69 -5.01
CA ARG A 93 -14.33 -10.40 -6.28
C ARG A 93 -14.18 -11.50 -7.35
N GLY A 94 -13.68 -12.68 -6.97
CA GLY A 94 -13.44 -13.79 -7.89
C GLY A 94 -12.14 -13.68 -8.69
N PHE A 95 -11.39 -12.58 -8.55
CA PHE A 95 -10.05 -12.49 -9.10
C PHE A 95 -9.11 -13.32 -8.23
N ARG A 96 -8.68 -14.47 -8.76
CA ARG A 96 -7.70 -15.30 -8.06
C ARG A 96 -6.34 -14.60 -7.90
N TYR A 97 -6.00 -13.65 -8.79
CA TYR A 97 -4.70 -12.97 -8.83
C TYR A 97 -4.81 -11.51 -9.28
N SER A 98 -3.88 -10.66 -8.84
CA SER A 98 -3.74 -9.27 -9.30
C SER A 98 -2.88 -9.22 -10.56
N PRO A 99 -3.21 -8.40 -11.58
CA PRO A 99 -2.34 -8.15 -12.71
C PRO A 99 -0.96 -7.70 -12.24
N SER A 100 0.10 -8.28 -12.81
CA SER A 100 1.48 -8.05 -12.39
C SER A 100 1.89 -6.59 -12.49
N ALA A 101 1.43 -5.87 -13.52
CA ALA A 101 1.68 -4.45 -13.73
C ALA A 101 1.02 -3.58 -12.65
N VAL A 102 -0.27 -3.81 -12.36
CA VAL A 102 -1.00 -3.08 -11.30
C VAL A 102 -0.33 -3.31 -9.96
N SER A 103 0.05 -4.56 -9.66
CA SER A 103 0.80 -4.88 -8.45
C SER A 103 2.13 -4.14 -8.39
N ALA A 104 2.91 -4.13 -9.48
CA ALA A 104 4.21 -3.44 -9.53
C ALA A 104 4.07 -1.93 -9.25
N VAL A 105 3.15 -1.25 -9.94
CA VAL A 105 2.90 0.19 -9.73
C VAL A 105 2.40 0.47 -8.32
N PHE A 106 1.59 -0.42 -7.75
CA PHE A 106 1.14 -0.28 -6.36
C PHE A 106 2.30 -0.37 -5.36
N HIS A 107 3.28 -1.26 -5.58
CA HIS A 107 4.48 -1.31 -4.73
C HIS A 107 5.31 -0.03 -4.87
N VAL A 108 5.49 0.47 -6.10
CA VAL A 108 6.21 1.73 -6.34
C VAL A 108 5.52 2.88 -5.61
N HIS A 109 4.20 2.99 -5.72
CA HIS A 109 3.40 4.03 -5.07
C HIS A 109 3.62 4.05 -3.55
N TRP A 110 3.48 2.89 -2.89
CA TRP A 110 3.60 2.83 -1.44
C TRP A 110 5.02 2.97 -0.93
N TRP A 111 6.01 2.41 -1.63
CA TRP A 111 7.41 2.63 -1.27
C TRP A 111 7.81 4.09 -1.45
N ALA A 112 7.40 4.72 -2.56
CA ALA A 112 7.61 6.14 -2.77
C ALA A 112 6.97 6.97 -1.66
N PHE A 113 5.73 6.67 -1.29
CA PHE A 113 5.04 7.36 -0.20
C PHE A 113 5.72 7.17 1.15
N ALA A 114 6.10 5.94 1.50
CA ALA A 114 6.79 5.65 2.76
C ALA A 114 8.16 6.34 2.83
N MET A 115 8.96 6.26 1.77
CA MET A 115 10.25 6.94 1.67
C MET A 115 10.08 8.45 1.74
N SER A 116 9.05 9.01 1.11
CA SER A 116 8.75 10.44 1.22
C SER A 116 8.53 10.87 2.65
N ILE A 117 7.69 10.13 3.39
CA ILE A 117 7.39 10.42 4.78
C ILE A 117 8.64 10.32 5.65
N LEU A 118 9.42 9.24 5.49
CA LEU A 118 10.63 9.01 6.27
C LEU A 118 11.72 10.05 5.98
N ALA A 119 11.77 10.58 4.77
CA ALA A 119 12.77 11.57 4.35
C ALA A 119 12.38 13.02 4.70
N ILE A 120 11.21 13.27 5.29
CA ILE A 120 10.80 14.63 5.65
C ILE A 120 11.56 15.11 6.87
N ASN A 121 12.32 16.18 6.68
CA ASN A 121 12.95 16.92 7.77
C ASN A 121 11.90 17.78 8.50
N GLY A 122 12.05 17.90 9.82
CA GLY A 122 11.19 18.74 10.64
C GLY A 122 11.44 20.23 10.45
N SER A 123 10.45 21.05 10.78
CA SER A 123 10.63 22.50 10.89
C SER A 123 11.50 22.85 12.09
N VAL A 124 12.11 24.04 12.03
CA VAL A 124 12.86 24.63 13.15
C VAL A 124 11.93 24.74 14.36
N VAL A 125 12.33 24.17 15.50
CA VAL A 125 11.50 24.13 16.73
C VAL A 125 11.73 25.36 17.62
N THR A 126 12.84 26.08 17.46
CA THR A 126 13.19 27.24 18.28
C THR A 126 14.07 28.24 17.52
N VAL A 127 14.05 29.51 17.95
CA VAL A 127 14.85 30.62 17.40
C VAL A 127 16.36 30.28 17.34
N ASP A 128 16.84 29.35 18.17
CA ASP A 128 18.18 28.75 18.10
C ASP A 128 18.19 27.40 17.36
N VAL A 129 18.25 27.50 16.01
CA VAL A 129 18.96 26.68 15.00
C VAL A 129 19.10 25.14 15.09
N THR A 130 18.34 24.40 15.88
CA THR A 130 18.35 22.91 15.76
C THR A 130 17.17 22.40 14.93
N HIS A 131 17.48 21.88 13.73
CA HIS A 131 16.53 21.16 12.89
C HIS A 131 16.33 19.74 13.41
N VAL A 132 15.08 19.27 13.44
CA VAL A 132 14.79 17.87 13.75
C VAL A 132 15.15 17.02 12.52
N PRO A 133 16.12 16.09 12.63
CA PRO A 133 16.53 15.25 11.51
C PRO A 133 15.38 14.32 11.10
N SER A 134 15.21 14.14 9.79
CA SER A 134 14.26 13.16 9.24
C SER A 134 14.50 11.76 9.84
N PRO A 135 13.45 10.95 10.08
CA PRO A 135 13.61 9.56 10.54
C PRO A 135 14.58 8.76 9.66
N LEU A 136 14.58 8.98 8.35
CA LEU A 136 15.51 8.34 7.42
C LEU A 136 16.97 8.74 7.71
N GLY A 137 17.23 10.03 7.94
CA GLY A 137 18.57 10.52 8.31
C GLY A 137 19.03 10.06 9.70
N GLN A 138 18.10 9.79 10.62
CA GLN A 138 18.43 9.19 11.92
C GLN A 138 18.90 7.73 11.77
N VAL A 139 18.28 6.97 10.86
CA VAL A 139 18.66 5.56 10.59
C VAL A 139 19.89 5.47 9.68
N LEU A 140 20.02 6.37 8.71
CA LEU A 140 21.08 6.43 7.71
C LEU A 140 21.83 7.76 7.83
N PRO A 141 22.79 7.89 8.77
CA PRO A 141 23.43 9.16 9.11
C PRO A 141 24.30 9.76 7.98
N PHE A 142 24.61 8.97 6.95
CA PHE A 142 25.33 9.44 5.76
C PHE A 142 24.44 10.23 4.77
N ILE A 143 23.11 10.18 4.94
CA ILE A 143 22.17 10.93 4.11
C ILE A 143 22.12 12.36 4.64
N ALA A 144 22.70 13.29 3.88
CA ALA A 144 22.64 14.70 4.22
C ALA A 144 21.21 15.24 4.10
N ARG A 145 20.96 16.39 4.72
CA ARG A 145 19.66 17.05 4.70
C ARG A 145 19.14 17.28 3.28
N ASP A 146 20.01 17.67 2.36
CA ASP A 146 19.64 17.97 0.98
C ASP A 146 19.24 16.70 0.22
N ALA A 147 19.92 15.58 0.47
CA ALA A 147 19.50 14.26 -0.04
C ALA A 147 18.12 13.88 0.52
N SER A 148 17.88 14.03 1.82
CA SER A 148 16.55 13.74 2.40
C SER A 148 15.44 14.61 1.77
N ASN A 149 15.69 15.90 1.56
CA ASN A 149 14.75 16.78 0.89
C ASN A 149 14.49 16.34 -0.57
N ALA A 150 15.54 15.96 -1.31
CA ALA A 150 15.42 15.44 -2.66
C ALA A 150 14.64 14.12 -2.72
N ILE A 151 14.95 13.17 -1.83
CA ILE A 151 14.23 11.89 -1.70
C ILE A 151 12.75 12.14 -1.43
N SER A 152 12.44 13.08 -0.53
CA SER A 152 11.06 13.44 -0.21
C SER A 152 10.31 14.03 -1.42
N GLY A 153 10.94 14.99 -2.12
CA GLY A 153 10.36 15.62 -3.31
C GLY A 153 10.12 14.63 -4.45
N ILE A 154 11.14 13.82 -4.78
CA ILE A 154 11.05 12.79 -5.80
C ILE A 154 9.99 11.75 -5.43
N GLY A 155 9.95 11.33 -4.16
CA GLY A 155 8.97 10.36 -3.70
C GLY A 155 7.54 10.89 -3.83
N PHE A 156 7.25 12.14 -3.47
CA PHE A 156 5.91 12.71 -3.68
C PHE A 156 5.55 12.81 -5.16
N LEU A 157 6.50 13.17 -6.02
CA LEU A 157 6.29 13.17 -7.47
C LEU A 157 5.97 11.76 -7.98
N LEU A 158 6.72 10.75 -7.55
CA LEU A 158 6.45 9.35 -7.88
C LEU A 158 5.10 8.88 -7.36
N VAL A 159 4.67 9.32 -6.17
CA VAL A 159 3.33 9.03 -5.64
C VAL A 159 2.25 9.60 -6.56
N VAL A 160 2.36 10.85 -7.00
CA VAL A 160 1.39 11.46 -7.92
C VAL A 160 1.38 10.75 -9.27
N VAL A 161 2.55 10.50 -9.86
CA VAL A 161 2.65 9.81 -11.16
C VAL A 161 2.10 8.39 -11.08
N SER A 162 2.49 7.62 -10.08
CA SER A 162 1.99 6.24 -9.89
C SER A 162 0.49 6.21 -9.61
N TYR A 163 -0.05 7.22 -8.93
CA TYR A 163 -1.49 7.37 -8.72
C TYR A 163 -2.24 7.54 -10.04
N ILE A 164 -1.77 8.45 -10.91
CA ILE A 164 -2.34 8.65 -12.26
C ILE A 164 -2.26 7.35 -13.07
N VAL A 165 -1.10 6.68 -13.08
CA VAL A 165 -0.91 5.41 -13.79
C VAL A 165 -1.87 4.33 -13.28
N LEU A 166 -2.09 4.24 -11.97
CA LEU A 166 -3.02 3.27 -11.40
C LEU A 166 -4.48 3.57 -11.79
N ILE A 167 -4.88 4.85 -11.87
CA ILE A 167 -6.21 5.23 -12.38
C ILE A 167 -6.36 4.79 -13.84
N LEU A 168 -5.36 5.08 -14.68
CA LEU A 168 -5.36 4.67 -16.09
C LEU A 168 -5.44 3.15 -16.22
N LEU A 169 -4.59 2.41 -15.51
CA LEU A 169 -4.63 0.96 -15.49
C LEU A 169 -5.98 0.42 -15.00
N ALA A 170 -6.57 1.03 -13.97
CA ALA A 170 -7.88 0.63 -13.46
C ALA A 170 -8.99 0.87 -14.49
N SER A 171 -8.92 1.95 -15.27
CA SER A 171 -9.88 2.23 -16.35
C SER A 171 -9.74 1.31 -17.56
N MET A 172 -8.51 0.87 -17.88
CA MET A 172 -8.21 0.06 -19.06
C MET A 172 -8.29 -1.45 -18.79
N THR A 173 -8.21 -1.89 -17.53
CA THR A 173 -8.21 -3.32 -17.21
C THR A 173 -9.63 -3.89 -17.32
N GLU A 174 -9.89 -4.57 -18.43
CA GLU A 174 -11.11 -5.37 -18.59
C GLU A 174 -11.19 -6.49 -17.56
N ARG A 175 -12.42 -6.85 -17.15
CA ARG A 175 -12.67 -7.96 -16.22
C ARG A 175 -12.42 -9.32 -16.89
N GLN A 176 -11.18 -9.64 -17.21
CA GLN A 176 -10.81 -10.97 -17.67
C GLN A 176 -10.13 -11.79 -16.56
N THR A 177 -10.46 -13.08 -16.52
CA THR A 177 -9.84 -14.09 -15.67
C THR A 177 -8.38 -14.30 -16.08
N GLN A 178 -7.45 -13.61 -15.43
CA GLN A 178 -6.02 -13.81 -15.67
C GLN A 178 -5.48 -15.05 -14.95
N ALA A 179 -4.66 -15.83 -15.67
CA ALA A 179 -3.90 -16.96 -15.14
C ALA A 179 -2.73 -16.48 -14.26
N ARG A 180 -2.37 -17.32 -13.27
CA ARG A 180 -1.26 -17.04 -12.33
C ARG A 180 0.08 -17.09 -13.06
N THR A 181 0.64 -15.95 -13.41
CA THR A 181 2.09 -15.86 -13.64
C THR A 181 2.75 -15.36 -12.37
N ARG A 182 3.68 -16.14 -11.82
CA ARG A 182 4.55 -15.68 -10.74
C ARG A 182 5.45 -14.60 -11.34
N SER A 183 5.04 -13.35 -11.19
CA SER A 183 5.77 -12.24 -11.80
C SER A 183 6.96 -11.87 -10.92
N TRP A 184 8.15 -12.30 -11.35
CA TRP A 184 9.43 -11.83 -10.79
C TRP A 184 9.53 -10.31 -10.78
N VAL A 185 8.85 -9.64 -11.71
CA VAL A 185 8.76 -8.18 -11.78
C VAL A 185 8.23 -7.58 -10.48
N THR A 186 7.22 -8.19 -9.84
CA THR A 186 6.65 -7.65 -8.59
C THR A 186 7.63 -7.73 -7.42
N LEU A 187 8.42 -8.81 -7.35
CA LEU A 187 9.48 -8.96 -6.34
C LEU A 187 10.62 -7.98 -6.60
N LEU A 188 11.02 -7.83 -7.87
CA LEU A 188 12.03 -6.87 -8.27
C LEU A 188 11.60 -5.46 -7.88
N THR A 189 10.40 -5.00 -8.26
CA THR A 189 9.94 -3.65 -7.93
C THR A 189 9.84 -3.41 -6.42
N MET A 190 9.49 -4.43 -5.64
CA MET A 190 9.42 -4.31 -4.18
C MET A 190 10.80 -4.03 -3.56
N LEU A 191 11.86 -4.61 -4.10
CA LEU A 191 13.23 -4.46 -3.58
C LEU A 191 13.97 -3.27 -4.23
N THR A 192 13.76 -3.04 -5.53
CA THR A 192 14.51 -2.03 -6.29
C THR A 192 14.02 -0.62 -6.01
N THR A 193 12.74 -0.41 -5.70
CA THR A 193 12.19 0.94 -5.47
C THR A 193 12.88 1.69 -4.32
N PRO A 194 12.97 1.15 -3.09
CA PRO A 194 13.63 1.88 -2.00
C PRO A 194 15.11 2.15 -2.29
N VAL A 195 15.81 1.17 -2.88
CA VAL A 195 17.22 1.31 -3.28
C VAL A 195 17.37 2.42 -4.32
N ALA A 196 16.55 2.41 -5.37
CA ALA A 196 16.59 3.41 -6.44
C ALA A 196 16.36 4.83 -5.91
N MET A 197 15.42 5.00 -4.96
CA MET A 197 15.16 6.29 -4.34
C MET A 197 16.34 6.79 -3.52
N ILE A 198 16.94 5.93 -2.70
CA ILE A 198 18.13 6.29 -1.91
C ILE A 198 19.28 6.66 -2.86
N THR A 199 19.55 5.85 -3.88
CA THR A 199 20.63 6.13 -4.84
C THR A 199 20.41 7.46 -5.57
N LEU A 200 19.18 7.75 -5.99
CA LEU A 200 18.85 8.99 -6.68
C LEU A 200 19.00 10.20 -5.76
N GLY A 201 18.61 10.08 -4.49
CA GLY A 201 18.83 11.11 -3.48
C GLY A 201 20.31 11.43 -3.26
N LEU A 202 21.15 10.40 -3.18
CA LEU A 202 22.61 10.56 -3.05
C LEU A 202 23.24 11.19 -4.29
N VAL A 203 22.77 10.85 -5.49
CA VAL A 203 23.23 11.50 -6.73
C VAL A 203 22.89 12.99 -6.75
N VAL A 204 21.66 13.35 -6.35
CA VAL A 204 21.26 14.76 -6.26
C VAL A 204 22.14 15.52 -5.25
N GLN A 205 22.47 14.91 -4.11
CA GLN A 205 23.40 15.49 -3.15
C GLN A 205 24.81 15.66 -3.74
N ALA A 206 25.31 14.68 -4.50
CA ALA A 206 26.64 14.75 -5.11
C ALA A 206 26.73 15.84 -6.19
N LEU A 207 25.64 16.17 -6.88
CA LEU A 207 25.59 17.21 -7.90
C LEU A 207 25.38 18.63 -7.34
N GLY A 208 24.89 18.74 -6.09
CA GLY A 208 24.66 20.01 -5.42
C GLY A 208 25.86 20.57 -4.66
N ASN A 209 26.92 19.76 -4.48
CA ASN A 209 28.19 20.15 -3.86
C ASN A 209 29.24 20.44 -4.94
#